data_AF-A0AAE5JYQ8-F1
#
_entry.id   AF-A0AAE5JYQ8-F1
#
_cell.length_a   1.000
_cell.length_b   1.000
_cell.length_c   1.000
_cell.angle_alpha   90.00
_cell.angle_beta   90.00
_cell.angle_gamma   90.00
#
_symmetry.space_group_name_H-M   'P 1'
#
loop_
_entity.id
_entity.type
_entity.pdbx_description
1 polymer ?
#
loop_
_entity_poly.entity_id
_entity_poly.type
_entity_poly.pdbx_seq_one_letter_code
_entity_poly.pdbx_strand_id
1 'polypeptide(L)'
;MRDIQMVLERWGAWAANNHEDVTWSSIAAGFKGLIPSKVRSRPQCCDDDAMIICECMARLKKNNSDLHDLLVDYYVGGMTFMALARKHGRSDCWVGRMLQKAEGVVEGMLMVLDLRLEMDADCSK
;
A
#
# COMPACT_ATOMS: atom_id res chain seq x y z
N MET A 1 -5.86 -15.86 9.75
CA MET A 1 -6.51 -14.66 9.17
C MET A 1 -5.38 -13.68 8.90
N ARG A 2 -5.22 -13.25 7.65
CA ARG A 2 -4.10 -12.43 7.20
C ARG A 2 -4.32 -10.99 7.68
N ASP A 3 -3.31 -10.36 8.29
CA ASP A 3 -3.38 -8.95 8.63
C ASP A 3 -3.01 -8.11 7.40
N ILE A 4 -4.03 -7.69 6.65
CA ILE A 4 -3.82 -6.91 5.41
C ILE A 4 -3.13 -5.58 5.66
N GLN A 5 -3.35 -4.96 6.84
CA GLN A 5 -2.70 -3.71 7.18
C GLN A 5 -1.20 -3.95 7.34
N MET A 6 -0.79 -4.99 8.07
CA MET A 6 0.63 -5.35 8.19
C MET A 6 1.28 -5.66 6.83
N VAL A 7 0.56 -6.37 5.94
CA VAL A 7 1.04 -6.69 4.59
C VAL A 7 1.29 -5.40 3.79
N LEU A 8 0.30 -4.49 3.77
CA LEU A 8 0.40 -3.22 3.06
C LEU A 8 1.42 -2.25 3.68
N GLU A 9 1.63 -2.30 5.00
CA GLU A 9 2.68 -1.51 5.67
C GLU A 9 4.09 -1.95 5.25
N ARG A 10 4.33 -3.27 5.21
CA ARG A 10 5.63 -3.83 4.80
C ARG A 10 5.88 -3.63 3.31
N TRP A 11 4.85 -3.80 2.49
CA TRP A 11 4.91 -3.45 1.07
C TRP A 11 5.15 -1.96 0.84
N GLY A 12 4.46 -1.10 1.60
CA GLY A 12 4.63 0.34 1.53
C GLY A 12 6.06 0.77 1.86
N ALA A 13 6.67 0.14 2.85
CA ALA A 13 8.09 0.32 3.20
C ALA A 13 9.04 -0.15 2.09
N TRP A 14 8.75 -1.30 1.46
CA TRP A 14 9.51 -1.81 0.33
C TRP A 14 9.41 -0.86 -0.88
N ALA A 15 8.20 -0.44 -1.26
CA ALA A 15 7.96 0.48 -2.36
C ALA A 15 8.55 1.89 -2.09
N ALA A 16 8.62 2.30 -0.83
CA ALA A 16 9.26 3.54 -0.38
C ALA A 16 10.80 3.51 -0.39
N ASN A 17 11.40 2.32 -0.51
CA ASN A 17 12.85 2.15 -0.61
C ASN A 17 13.28 1.77 -2.04
N ASN A 18 12.45 1.03 -2.80
CA ASN A 18 12.70 0.55 -4.16
C ASN A 18 11.97 1.37 -5.23
N HIS A 19 12.08 2.70 -5.14
CA HIS A 19 11.36 3.63 -6.02
C HIS A 19 11.64 3.51 -7.52
N GLU A 20 12.79 2.95 -7.90
CA GLU A 20 13.22 2.87 -9.31
C GLU A 20 12.56 1.67 -10.03
N ASP A 21 12.14 0.63 -9.30
CA ASP A 21 11.55 -0.59 -9.84
C ASP A 21 10.01 -0.59 -9.84
N VAL A 22 9.37 0.40 -9.23
CA VAL A 22 7.91 0.51 -9.14
C VAL A 22 7.41 1.58 -10.12
N THR A 23 6.96 1.15 -11.30
CA THR A 23 6.49 2.02 -12.41
C THR A 23 5.18 2.79 -12.16
N TRP A 24 4.75 2.99 -10.91
CA TRP A 24 3.63 3.87 -10.59
C TRP A 24 4.10 5.32 -10.60
N SER A 25 3.96 5.92 -11.78
CA SER A 25 4.46 7.21 -12.27
C SER A 25 4.19 8.47 -11.41
N SER A 26 3.56 8.37 -10.25
CA SER A 26 3.26 9.51 -9.37
C SER A 26 4.30 9.74 -8.26
N ILE A 27 5.24 8.82 -8.03
CA ILE A 27 6.48 9.16 -7.31
C ILE A 27 7.41 9.84 -8.31
N ALA A 28 7.01 11.03 -8.75
CA ALA A 28 7.84 11.87 -9.61
C ALA A 28 9.20 12.05 -8.96
N ALA A 29 10.26 12.09 -9.77
CA ALA A 29 11.67 12.17 -9.40
C ALA A 29 12.07 13.29 -8.38
N GLY A 30 11.13 14.10 -7.90
CA GLY A 30 11.28 15.06 -6.79
C GLY A 30 10.86 14.58 -5.40
N PHE A 31 10.25 13.39 -5.23
CA PHE A 31 9.75 12.90 -3.92
C PHE A 31 10.80 12.16 -3.07
N LYS A 32 12.04 12.00 -3.54
CA LYS A 32 13.13 11.26 -2.85
C LYS A 32 13.45 11.82 -1.44
N GLY A 33 13.04 13.05 -1.13
CA GLY A 33 13.15 13.70 0.19
C GLY A 33 11.85 13.96 0.95
N LEU A 34 10.67 13.61 0.40
CA LEU A 34 9.36 13.93 0.99
C LEU A 34 8.71 12.74 1.73
N ILE A 35 9.20 11.52 1.52
CA ILE A 35 8.68 10.34 2.21
C ILE A 35 9.19 10.33 3.65
N PRO A 36 8.30 10.22 4.65
CA PRO A 36 8.71 10.19 6.04
C PRO A 36 9.73 9.08 6.31
N SER A 37 10.80 9.40 7.05
CA SER A 37 11.80 8.41 7.50
C SER A 37 11.16 7.22 8.23
N LYS A 38 10.04 7.48 8.92
CA LYS A 38 9.21 6.47 9.60
C LYS A 38 8.65 5.39 8.67
N VAL A 39 8.43 5.69 7.39
CA VAL A 39 7.94 4.69 6.42
C VAL A 39 9.11 3.82 5.96
N ARG A 40 10.25 4.45 5.66
CA ARG A 40 11.47 3.74 5.21
C ARG A 40 12.08 2.84 6.28
N SER A 41 11.91 3.17 7.56
CA SER A 41 12.46 2.40 8.69
C SER A 41 11.59 1.20 9.10
N ARG A 42 10.43 1.00 8.48
CA ARG A 42 9.55 -0.14 8.78
C ARG A 42 10.16 -1.44 8.23
N PRO A 43 9.82 -2.61 8.82
CA PRO A 43 10.14 -3.90 8.21
C PRO A 43 9.60 -3.94 6.79
N GLN A 44 10.43 -4.37 5.84
CA GLN A 44 10.06 -4.51 4.44
C GLN A 44 9.66 -5.96 4.17
N CYS A 45 8.80 -6.20 3.17
CA CYS A 45 8.58 -7.56 2.65
C CYS A 45 9.71 -7.97 1.70
N CYS A 46 9.78 -9.25 1.34
CA CYS A 46 10.67 -9.73 0.30
C CYS A 46 10.23 -9.24 -1.09
N ASP A 47 11.12 -9.31 -2.08
CA ASP A 47 10.84 -8.86 -3.44
C ASP A 47 9.70 -9.67 -4.08
N ASP A 48 9.64 -10.99 -3.83
CA ASP A 48 8.58 -11.86 -4.38
C ASP A 48 7.19 -11.48 -3.85
N ASP A 49 7.05 -11.32 -2.52
CA ASP A 49 5.81 -10.82 -1.90
C ASP A 49 5.46 -9.43 -2.41
N ALA A 50 6.46 -8.57 -2.57
CA ALA A 50 6.26 -7.22 -3.07
C ALA A 50 5.73 -7.22 -4.51
N MET A 51 6.25 -8.09 -5.38
CA MET A 51 5.82 -8.22 -6.77
C MET A 51 4.38 -8.74 -6.86
N ILE A 52 3.99 -9.70 -6.01
CA ILE A 52 2.61 -10.18 -5.90
C ILE A 52 1.66 -9.03 -5.52
N ILE A 53 2.02 -8.23 -4.52
CA ILE A 53 1.20 -7.10 -4.07
C ILE A 53 1.16 -6.01 -5.14
N CYS A 54 2.27 -5.74 -5.82
CA CYS A 54 2.34 -4.82 -6.96
C CYS A 54 1.38 -5.24 -8.08
N GLU A 55 1.25 -6.53 -8.38
CA GLU A 55 0.29 -7.04 -9.36
C GLU A 55 -1.16 -6.80 -8.90
N CYS A 56 -1.47 -7.04 -7.63
CA CYS A 56 -2.79 -6.74 -7.07
C CYS A 56 -3.10 -5.23 -7.16
N MET A 57 -2.12 -4.38 -6.84
CA MET A 57 -2.23 -2.93 -6.97
C MET A 57 -2.41 -2.49 -8.43
N ALA A 58 -1.77 -3.17 -9.39
CA ALA A 58 -1.97 -2.92 -10.82
C ALA A 58 -3.40 -3.18 -11.26
N ARG A 59 -3.96 -4.31 -10.81
CA ARG A 59 -5.35 -4.68 -11.08
C ARG A 59 -6.32 -3.72 -10.40
N LEU A 60 -6.03 -3.32 -9.16
CA LEU A 60 -6.79 -2.30 -8.44
C LEU A 60 -6.80 -0.97 -9.19
N LYS A 61 -5.64 -0.49 -9.67
CA LYS A 61 -5.53 0.75 -10.43
C LYS A 61 -6.38 0.74 -11.70
N LYS A 62 -6.42 -0.40 -12.41
CA LYS A 62 -7.22 -0.57 -13.63
C LYS A 62 -8.73 -0.53 -13.34
N ASN A 63 -9.16 -1.06 -12.20
CA ASN A 63 -10.57 -1.11 -11.81
C ASN A 63 -11.05 0.18 -11.11
N ASN A 64 -10.19 0.74 -10.24
CA ASN A 64 -10.48 1.91 -9.45
C ASN A 64 -9.18 2.63 -9.07
N SER A 65 -8.81 3.63 -9.87
CA SER A 65 -7.60 4.44 -9.65
C SER A 65 -7.65 5.22 -8.33
N ASP A 66 -8.83 5.64 -7.87
CA ASP A 66 -8.95 6.44 -6.65
C ASP A 66 -8.58 5.64 -5.40
N LEU A 67 -8.99 4.36 -5.33
CA LEU A 67 -8.64 3.47 -4.22
C LEU A 67 -7.15 3.11 -4.24
N HIS A 68 -6.59 2.91 -5.45
CA HIS A 68 -5.15 2.69 -5.62
C HIS A 68 -4.35 3.89 -5.09
N ASP A 69 -4.69 5.10 -5.53
CA ASP A 69 -3.97 6.31 -5.15
C ASP A 69 -4.08 6.57 -3.65
N LEU A 70 -5.24 6.28 -3.05
CA LEU A 70 -5.45 6.38 -1.61
C LEU A 70 -4.52 5.44 -0.82
N LEU A 71 -4.38 4.18 -1.26
CA LEU A 71 -3.47 3.21 -0.63
C LEU A 71 -2.01 3.65 -0.77
N VAL A 72 -1.61 4.12 -1.96
CA VAL A 72 -0.24 4.58 -2.21
C VAL A 72 0.09 5.80 -1.35
N ASP A 73 -0.79 6.81 -1.32
CA ASP A 73 -0.59 8.01 -0.49
C ASP A 73 -0.46 7.67 0.99
N TYR A 74 -1.24 6.71 1.49
CA TYR A 74 -1.24 6.29 2.89
C TYR A 74 -0.02 5.42 3.24
N TYR A 75 0.17 4.29 2.55
CA TYR A 75 1.16 3.27 2.90
C TYR A 75 2.57 3.57 2.38
N VAL A 76 2.69 4.18 1.19
CA VAL A 76 3.99 4.56 0.59
C VAL A 76 4.33 6.01 0.92
N GLY A 77 3.36 6.91 0.76
CA GLY A 77 3.54 8.35 1.02
C GLY A 77 3.56 8.71 2.51
N GLY A 78 3.06 7.84 3.39
CA GLY A 78 2.99 8.09 4.83
C GLY A 78 2.05 9.24 5.20
N MET A 79 1.06 9.56 4.35
CA MET A 79 0.09 10.62 4.63
C MET A 79 -0.85 10.21 5.78
N THR A 80 -1.17 11.16 6.66
CA THR A 80 -2.14 10.92 7.74
C THR A 80 -3.57 11.02 7.22
N PHE A 81 -4.53 10.48 7.96
CA PHE A 81 -5.97 10.65 7.67
C PHE A 81 -6.35 12.11 7.46
N MET A 82 -5.77 13.04 8.24
CA MET A 82 -6.03 14.46 8.10
C MET A 82 -5.49 15.04 6.78
N ALA A 83 -4.31 14.61 6.34
CA ALA A 83 -3.72 15.05 5.08
C ALA A 83 -4.54 14.55 3.88
N LEU A 84 -4.95 13.27 3.92
CA LEU A 84 -5.83 12.67 2.92
C LEU A 84 -7.20 13.32 2.89
N ALA A 85 -7.80 13.58 4.06
CA ALA A 85 -9.08 14.26 4.19
C ALA A 85 -9.05 15.65 3.52
N ARG A 86 -7.97 16.41 3.75
CA ARG A 86 -7.75 17.71 3.09
C ARG A 86 -7.54 17.57 1.58
N LYS A 87 -6.76 16.59 1.13
CA LYS A 87 -6.50 16.33 -0.30
C LYS A 87 -7.80 16.03 -1.06
N HIS A 88 -8.70 15.27 -0.46
CA HIS A 88 -10.00 14.94 -1.07
C HIS A 88 -11.12 15.95 -0.74
N GLY A 89 -10.90 16.91 0.15
CA GLY A 89 -11.93 17.83 0.63
C GLY A 89 -13.06 17.14 1.39
N ARG A 90 -12.75 16.06 2.12
CA ARG A 90 -13.72 15.21 2.84
C ARG A 90 -13.35 15.07 4.31
N SER A 91 -14.18 14.39 5.10
CA SER A 91 -13.85 14.04 6.48
C SER A 91 -12.88 12.86 6.57
N ASP A 92 -12.14 12.81 7.67
CA ASP A 92 -11.31 11.69 8.10
C ASP A 92 -12.09 10.37 8.17
N CYS A 93 -13.33 10.39 8.67
CA CYS A 93 -14.22 9.22 8.66
C CYS A 93 -14.49 8.68 7.25
N TRP A 94 -14.56 9.56 6.24
CA TRP A 94 -14.71 9.11 4.85
C TRP A 94 -13.42 8.43 4.36
N VAL A 95 -12.25 8.99 4.70
CA VAL A 95 -10.95 8.39 4.36
C VAL A 95 -10.82 7.00 4.98
N GLY A 96 -11.12 6.84 6.28
CA GLY A 96 -11.05 5.55 6.95
C GLY A 96 -11.94 4.49 6.29
N ARG A 97 -13.17 4.84 5.90
CA ARG A 97 -14.07 3.92 5.19
C ARG A 97 -13.55 3.54 3.80
N MET A 98 -12.99 4.49 3.06
CA MET A 98 -12.44 4.24 1.73
C MET A 98 -11.17 3.41 1.80
N LEU A 99 -10.33 3.65 2.80
CA LEU A 99 -9.12 2.88 3.05
C LEU A 99 -9.48 1.43 3.40
N GLN A 100 -10.40 1.22 4.35
CA GLN A 100 -10.89 -0.13 4.69
C GLN A 100 -11.49 -0.85 3.48
N LYS A 101 -12.22 -0.12 2.62
CA LYS A 101 -12.73 -0.67 1.37
C LYS A 101 -11.60 -1.08 0.42
N ALA A 102 -10.57 -0.25 0.27
CA ALA A 102 -9.43 -0.56 -0.59
C ALA A 102 -8.64 -1.77 -0.06
N GLU A 103 -8.37 -1.81 1.25
CA GLU A 103 -7.73 -2.93 1.95
C GLU A 103 -8.49 -4.24 1.71
N GLY A 104 -9.82 -4.24 1.91
CA GLY A 104 -10.65 -5.42 1.69
C GLY A 104 -10.66 -5.90 0.23
N VAL A 105 -10.50 -5.00 -0.75
CA VAL A 105 -10.38 -5.39 -2.16
C VAL A 105 -9.05 -6.10 -2.40
N VAL A 106 -7.93 -5.58 -1.86
CA VAL A 106 -6.62 -6.23 -2.01
C VAL A 106 -6.61 -7.58 -1.28
N GLU A 107 -7.13 -7.64 -0.06
CA GLU A 107 -7.29 -8.88 0.69
C GLU A 107 -8.11 -9.92 -0.10
N GLY A 108 -9.26 -9.50 -0.65
CA GLY A 108 -10.10 -10.36 -1.47
C GLY A 108 -9.40 -10.84 -2.75
N MET A 109 -8.60 -9.99 -3.41
CA MET A 109 -7.81 -10.41 -4.57
C MET A 109 -6.78 -11.48 -4.20
N LEU A 110 -6.06 -11.29 -3.09
CA LEU A 110 -5.08 -12.27 -2.63
C LEU A 110 -5.74 -13.61 -2.24
N MET A 111 -6.94 -13.57 -1.67
CA MET A 111 -7.73 -14.78 -1.35
C MET A 111 -8.23 -15.48 -2.62
N VAL A 112 -8.79 -14.75 -3.58
CA VAL A 112 -9.35 -15.32 -4.82
C VAL A 112 -8.27 -15.95 -5.69
N LEU A 113 -7.06 -15.37 -5.69
CA LEU A 113 -5.92 -15.88 -6.44
C LEU A 113 -5.14 -16.98 -5.69
N ASP A 114 -5.56 -17.34 -4.47
CA ASP A 114 -4.87 -18.27 -3.54
C ASP A 114 -3.36 -17.95 -3.38
N LEU A 115 -3.03 -16.66 -3.37
CA LEU A 115 -1.66 -16.20 -3.27
C LEU A 115 -1.22 -16.28 -1.80
N ARG A 116 -0.22 -17.11 -1.54
CA ARG A 116 0.44 -17.23 -0.25
C ARG A 116 1.62 -16.30 -0.23
N LEU A 117 1.66 -15.40 0.74
CA LEU A 117 2.80 -14.52 0.95
C LEU A 117 3.74 -15.20 1.95
N GLU A 118 5.06 -15.10 1.74
CA GLU A 118 6.04 -15.68 2.68
C GLU A 118 5.91 -15.07 4.07
N MET A 119 5.59 -13.78 4.13
CA MET A 119 5.31 -13.07 5.38
C MET A 119 4.12 -13.61 6.18
N ASP A 120 3.22 -14.42 5.59
CA ASP A 120 2.16 -15.13 6.34
C ASP A 120 2.73 -16.27 7.19
N ALA A 121 3.84 -16.88 6.75
CA ALA A 121 4.50 -17.98 7.46
C ALA A 121 5.31 -17.47 8.67
N ASP A 122 5.86 -16.26 8.60
CA ASP A 122 6.62 -15.64 9.69
C ASP A 122 5.77 -15.26 10.90
N CYS A 123 4.44 -15.15 10.76
CA CYS A 123 3.53 -14.97 11.90
C CYS A 123 3.26 -16.26 12.70
N SER A 124 3.81 -17.41 12.29
CA SER A 124 3.60 -18.71 12.96
C SER A 124 4.78 -19.23 13.79
N LYS A 125 5.72 -18.37 14.20
CA LYS A 125 6.80 -18.74 15.13
C LYS A 125 6.67 -18.04 16.47
#